data_AF-A0AAV5BA32-F1
#
_entry.id   AF-A0AAV5BA32-F1
#
_cell.length_a   1.000
_cell.length_b   1.000
_cell.length_c   1.000
_cell.angle_alpha   90.00
_cell.angle_beta   90.00
_cell.angle_gamma   90.00
#
_symmetry.space_group_name_H-M   'P 1'
#
loop_
_entity.id
_entity.type
_entity.pdbx_description
1 polymer ?
#
loop_
_entity_poly.entity_id
_entity_poly.type
_entity_poly.pdbx_seq_one_letter_code
_entity_poly.pdbx_strand_id
1 'polypeptide(L)' 'MPLKQRLTDEDRDEITKDVDDLDANYINQMKDAGIDEDLLQQFRDLTIELGKERGEQK' A
#
# COMPACT_ATOMS: atom_id res chain seq x y z
N MET A 1 -1.91 8.28 24.82
CA MET A 1 -2.97 7.25 24.72
C MET A 1 -2.56 6.29 23.62
N PRO A 2 -2.55 4.97 23.85
CA PRO A 2 -1.99 4.03 22.91
C PRO A 2 -3.08 3.47 22.01
N LEU A 3 -2.97 3.63 20.70
CA LEU A 3 -3.51 2.67 19.73
C LEU A 3 -2.75 2.87 18.42
N LYS A 4 -1.65 2.13 18.25
CA LYS A 4 -1.28 1.67 16.90
C LYS A 4 -2.39 0.70 16.50
N GLN A 5 -3.52 1.24 16.06
CA GLN A 5 -4.61 0.44 15.53
C GLN A 5 -4.06 -0.19 14.26
N ARG A 6 -3.87 -1.51 14.26
CA ARG A 6 -3.56 -2.24 13.03
C ARG A 6 -4.80 -2.08 12.16
N LEU A 7 -4.69 -1.32 11.06
CA LEU A 7 -5.74 -1.30 10.05
C LEU A 7 -5.90 -2.74 9.54
N THR A 8 -7.10 -3.29 9.68
CA THR A 8 -7.47 -4.52 9.00
C THR A 8 -7.68 -4.20 7.52
N ASP A 9 -7.53 -5.19 6.63
CA ASP A 9 -7.75 -4.98 5.19
C ASP A 9 -9.17 -4.52 4.84
N GLU A 10 -10.13 -4.68 5.76
CA GLU A 10 -11.50 -4.18 5.62
C GLU A 10 -11.61 -2.66 5.83
N ASP A 11 -10.66 -2.06 6.56
CA ASP A 11 -10.59 -0.62 6.82
C ASP A 11 -9.73 0.14 5.77
N ARG A 12 -9.18 -0.59 4.79
CA ARG A 12 -8.24 -0.04 3.79
C ARG A 12 -8.97 0.39 2.51
N ASP A 13 -8.52 1.51 1.96
CA ASP A 13 -8.88 1.93 0.60
C ASP A 13 -8.52 0.82 -0.39
N GLU A 14 -9.34 0.66 -1.44
CA GLU A 14 -9.19 -0.38 -2.48
C GLU A 14 -7.78 -0.43 -3.07
N ILE A 15 -7.13 0.73 -3.19
CA ILE A 15 -5.78 0.89 -3.76
C ILE A 15 -4.64 0.53 -2.78
N THR A 16 -4.92 0.43 -1.48
CA THR A 16 -3.93 0.11 -0.43
C THR A 16 -4.11 -1.31 0.14
N LYS A 17 -5.12 -2.02 -0.37
CA LYS A 17 -5.40 -3.41 0.00
C LYS A 17 -4.29 -4.33 -0.51
N ASP A 18 -3.90 -5.29 0.32
CA ASP A 18 -2.84 -6.29 0.05
C ASP A 18 -1.42 -5.72 -0.05
N VAL A 19 -1.24 -4.42 0.20
CA VAL A 19 0.06 -3.73 0.25
C VAL A 19 0.56 -3.68 1.70
N ASP A 20 1.88 -3.73 1.91
CA ASP A 20 2.42 -3.62 3.27
C ASP A 20 2.17 -2.22 3.89
N ASP A 21 2.26 -2.11 5.21
CA ASP A 21 1.91 -0.86 5.93
C ASP A 21 2.75 0.35 5.50
N LEU A 22 4.00 0.12 5.05
CA LEU A 22 4.92 1.18 4.66
C LEU A 22 4.58 1.67 3.25
N ASP A 23 4.40 0.74 2.32
CA ASP A 23 4.04 1.02 0.95
C ASP A 23 2.63 1.66 0.88
N ALA A 24 1.69 1.21 1.71
CA ALA A 24 0.35 1.81 1.81
C ALA A 24 0.41 3.29 2.28
N ASN A 25 1.29 3.61 3.24
CA ASN A 25 1.51 4.99 3.67
C ASN A 25 2.05 5.85 2.52
N TYR A 26 2.98 5.31 1.74
CA TYR A 26 3.55 6.02 0.61
C TYR A 26 2.52 6.29 -0.50
N ILE A 27 1.66 5.31 -0.81
CA ILE A 27 0.53 5.47 -1.74
C ILE A 27 -0.42 6.59 -1.27
N ASN A 28 -0.72 6.65 0.03
CA ASN A 28 -1.56 7.72 0.58
C ASN A 28 -0.92 9.10 0.44
N GLN A 29 0.39 9.23 0.67
CA GLN A 29 1.11 10.49 0.46
C GLN A 29 1.09 10.94 -1.00
N MET A 30 1.21 9.99 -1.94
CA MET A 30 1.11 10.28 -3.37
C MET A 30 -0.30 10.71 -3.78
N LYS A 31 -1.33 10.05 -3.25
CA LYS A 31 -2.73 10.42 -3.45
C LYS A 31 -3.00 11.83 -2.93
N ASP A 32 -2.51 12.17 -1.74
CA ASP A 32 -2.62 13.51 -1.16
C ASP A 32 -1.85 14.57 -1.98
N ALA A 33 -0.78 14.17 -2.65
CA ALA A 33 -0.03 15.03 -3.58
C ALA A 33 -0.74 15.23 -4.94
N GLY A 34 -1.90 14.60 -5.15
CA GLY A 34 -2.67 14.71 -6.39
C GLY A 34 -2.12 13.88 -7.53
N ILE A 35 -1.41 12.78 -7.23
CA ILE A 35 -1.00 11.82 -8.26
C ILE A 35 -2.24 11.11 -8.81
N ASP A 36 -2.22 10.87 -10.12
CA ASP A 36 -3.27 10.21 -10.87
C ASP A 36 -3.56 8.78 -10.34
N GLU A 37 -4.85 8.43 -10.24
CA GLU A 37 -5.28 7.15 -9.66
C GLU A 37 -4.82 5.95 -10.47
N ASP A 38 -4.76 6.04 -11.81
CA ASP A 38 -4.29 4.94 -12.66
C ASP A 38 -2.77 4.72 -12.47
N LEU A 39 -2.02 5.79 -12.16
CA LEU A 39 -0.60 5.68 -11.83
C LEU A 39 -0.38 5.08 -10.44
N LEU A 40 -1.23 5.43 -9.46
CA LEU A 40 -1.21 4.81 -8.13
C LEU A 40 -1.53 3.31 -8.19
N GLN A 41 -2.47 2.92 -9.06
CA GLN A 41 -2.83 1.52 -9.26
C GLN A 41 -1.65 0.72 -9.84
N GLN A 42 -0.94 1.27 -10.83
CA GLN A 42 0.27 0.64 -11.37
C GLN A 42 1.38 0.51 -10.31
N PHE A 43 1.56 1.54 -9.48
CA PHE A 43 2.53 1.49 -8.39
C PHE A 43 2.17 0.42 -7.35
N ARG A 44 0.90 0.33 -6.95
CA ARG A 44 0.39 -0.73 -6.07
C ARG A 44 0.74 -2.11 -6.63
N ASP A 45 0.39 -2.38 -7.89
CA ASP A 45 0.59 -3.70 -8.49
C ASP A 45 2.09 -4.08 -8.52
N LEU A 46 2.98 -3.12 -8.83
CA LEU A 46 4.43 -3.29 -8.76
C LEU A 46 4.92 -3.60 -7.33
N THR A 47 4.43 -2.88 -6.31
CA THR A 47 4.85 -3.13 -4.91
C THR A 47 4.44 -4.52 -4.43
N ILE A 48 3.27 -5.01 -4.84
CA ILE A 48 2.80 -6.36 -4.55
C ILE A 48 3.70 -7.41 -5.22
N GLU A 49 4.04 -7.20 -6.49
CA GLU A 49 4.92 -8.11 -7.24
C GLU A 49 6.33 -8.17 -6.62
N LEU A 50 6.95 -7.02 -6.36
CA LEU A 50 8.26 -6.93 -5.71
C LEU A 50 8.25 -7.50 -4.28
N GLY A 51 7.16 -7.32 -3.55
CA GLY A 51 6.96 -7.88 -2.22
C GLY A 51 6.96 -9.42 -2.23
N LYS A 52 6.37 -10.03 -3.26
CA LYS A 52 6.38 -11.50 -3.46
C LYS A 52 7.80 -11.99 -3.76
N GLU A 53 8.51 -11.36 -4.70
CA GLU A 53 9.89 -11.72 -5.02
C GLU A 53 10.82 -11.62 -3.80
N ARG A 54 10.66 -10.56 -2.98
CA ARG A 54 11.42 -10.37 -1.74
C ARG A 54 11.09 -11.41 -0.67
N GLY A 55 9.85 -11.91 -0.67
CA GLY A 55 9.40 -13.00 0.21
C GLY A 55 9.92 -14.37 -0.23
N GLU A 56 10.04 -14.60 -1.54
CA GLU A 56 10.55 -15.85 -2.13
C GLU A 56 12.08 -16.02 -2.02
N GLN A 57 12.81 -14.95 -1.72
CA GLN A 57 14.27 -14.99 -1.47
C GLN A 57 14.65 -15.35 -0.01
N LYS A 58 13.69 -15.76 0.83
CA LYS A 58 13.93 -16.24 2.20
C LYS A 58 13.73 -17.74 2.30
#